data_AF-A0A7S0GF01-F1
#
_entry.id   AF-A0A7S0GF01-F1
#
_cell.length_a   1.000
_cell.length_b   1.000
_cell.length_c   1.000
_cell.angle_alpha   90.00
_cell.angle_beta   90.00
_cell.angle_gamma   90.00
#
_symmetry.space_group_name_H-M   'P 1'
#
loop_
_entity.id
_entity.type
_entity.pdbx_description
1 polymer ?
#
loop_
_entity_poly.entity_id
_entity_poly.type
_entity_poly.pdbx_seq_one_letter_code
_entity_poly.pdbx_strand_id
1 'polypeptide(L)'
;VNRKNRQPMQMLRWIENLIPTVCASFKVEAYKTVSKNSKWHVGRCSVTFYGIKNNSQLAGYAFKIAAERISVMTAAYDPLSSELFVLSGHFTDRGTKASITKRGRLSYALGIVHGINLHVEETQKQDEAKRKQKLNKARNAASKREAYESDGDVSSDEASKCDFAPLELMNDSKDALSRNGDEDSAIVRLKRLEKVECAVLALVKHHENISKDVLKNKNIKVKKGKKRNALELNHNDFGKGVEDAREIDLHQRAISDKPD
;
A
#
# COMPACT_ATOMS: atom_id res chain seq x y z
N VAL A 1 -21.64 -23.87 -29.88
CA VAL A 1 -20.94 -22.76 -29.15
C VAL A 1 -21.89 -22.13 -28.15
N ASN A 2 -21.65 -22.34 -26.86
CA ASN A 2 -22.65 -22.16 -25.79
C ASN A 2 -22.79 -20.67 -25.37
N ARG A 3 -23.88 -20.02 -25.80
CA ARG A 3 -24.16 -18.57 -25.67
C ARG A 3 -24.62 -18.10 -24.28
N LYS A 4 -24.66 -18.98 -23.26
CA LYS A 4 -25.24 -18.67 -21.93
C LYS A 4 -24.24 -18.40 -20.81
N ASN A 5 -22.93 -18.64 -21.02
CA ASN A 5 -21.93 -18.32 -20.01
C ASN A 5 -21.48 -16.87 -20.15
N ARG A 6 -22.20 -15.99 -19.44
CA ARG A 6 -21.73 -14.68 -18.99
C ARG A 6 -20.41 -14.87 -18.21
N GLN A 7 -19.28 -15.10 -18.88
CA GLN A 7 -18.01 -15.22 -18.18
C GLN A 7 -17.70 -13.86 -17.54
N PRO A 8 -17.68 -13.77 -16.20
CA PRO A 8 -17.37 -12.52 -15.53
C PRO A 8 -15.88 -12.25 -15.79
N MET A 9 -15.44 -11.02 -15.96
CA MET A 9 -15.07 -10.16 -14.83
C MET A 9 -14.22 -10.86 -13.74
N GLN A 10 -13.49 -11.95 -14.04
CA GLN A 10 -12.56 -12.61 -13.10
C GLN A 10 -11.34 -11.71 -12.83
N MET A 11 -10.83 -11.06 -13.87
CA MET A 11 -9.80 -10.02 -13.77
C MET A 11 -10.24 -8.89 -12.82
N LEU A 12 -11.55 -8.59 -12.77
CA LEU A 12 -12.08 -7.51 -11.93
C LEU A 12 -12.10 -7.82 -10.44
N ARG A 13 -11.94 -9.08 -10.02
CA ARG A 13 -12.05 -9.46 -8.61
C ARG A 13 -10.78 -9.12 -7.83
N TRP A 14 -9.62 -9.58 -8.29
CA TRP A 14 -8.37 -9.24 -7.60
C TRP A 14 -8.05 -7.75 -7.75
N ILE A 15 -8.45 -7.11 -8.86
CA ILE A 15 -8.38 -5.64 -9.01
C ILE A 15 -9.17 -4.90 -7.93
N GLU A 16 -10.37 -5.39 -7.55
CA GLU A 16 -11.16 -4.77 -6.48
C GLU A 16 -10.45 -4.81 -5.12
N ASN A 17 -9.58 -5.79 -4.89
CA ASN A 17 -8.76 -5.89 -3.68
C ASN A 17 -7.44 -5.12 -3.80
N LEU A 18 -6.90 -4.96 -5.01
CA LEU A 18 -5.67 -4.18 -5.22
C LEU A 18 -5.90 -2.68 -5.01
N ILE A 19 -7.05 -2.15 -5.43
CA ILE A 19 -7.40 -0.73 -5.27
C ILE A 19 -7.23 -0.24 -3.82
N PRO A 20 -7.88 -0.85 -2.80
CA PRO A 20 -7.73 -0.38 -1.43
C PRO A 20 -6.30 -0.48 -0.91
N THR A 21 -5.53 -1.49 -1.32
CA THR A 21 -4.11 -1.63 -0.95
C THR A 21 -3.26 -0.48 -1.49
N VAL A 22 -3.45 -0.10 -2.75
CA VAL A 22 -2.78 1.08 -3.34
C VAL A 22 -3.24 2.36 -2.66
N CYS A 23 -4.55 2.51 -2.42
CA CYS A 23 -5.10 3.66 -1.69
C CYS A 23 -4.45 3.84 -0.31
N ALA A 24 -4.30 2.74 0.45
CA ALA A 24 -3.67 2.75 1.76
C ALA A 24 -2.19 3.14 1.69
N SER A 25 -1.43 2.58 0.74
CA SER A 25 0.00 2.88 0.57
C SER A 25 0.26 4.36 0.25
N PHE A 26 -0.55 4.95 -0.64
CA PHE A 26 -0.34 6.34 -1.11
C PHE A 26 -1.20 7.40 -0.40
N LYS A 27 -2.04 6.99 0.56
CA LYS A 27 -3.00 7.89 1.26
C LYS A 27 -3.88 8.65 0.26
N VAL A 28 -4.49 7.90 -0.65
CA VAL A 28 -5.44 8.42 -1.64
C VAL A 28 -6.74 7.63 -1.55
N GLU A 29 -7.80 8.18 -2.12
CA GLU A 29 -9.03 7.46 -2.35
C GLU A 29 -9.18 7.11 -3.84
N ALA A 30 -10.03 6.15 -4.13
CA ALA A 30 -10.30 5.77 -5.51
C ALA A 30 -11.76 5.36 -5.72
N TYR A 31 -12.25 5.64 -6.93
CA TYR A 31 -13.50 5.06 -7.40
C TYR A 31 -13.26 4.27 -8.68
N LYS A 32 -14.07 3.22 -8.85
CA LYS A 32 -14.06 2.35 -10.02
C LYS A 32 -15.34 2.54 -10.81
N THR A 33 -15.21 2.70 -12.11
CA THR A 33 -16.33 2.67 -13.05
C THR A 33 -16.18 1.45 -13.95
N VAL A 34 -17.27 0.72 -14.14
CA VAL A 34 -17.33 -0.43 -15.05
C VAL A 34 -18.38 -0.11 -16.09
N SER A 35 -17.96 0.10 -17.33
CA SER A 35 -18.87 0.21 -18.46
C SER A 35 -18.83 -1.09 -19.26
N LYS A 36 -20.00 -1.55 -19.69
CA LYS A 36 -20.12 -2.70 -20.58
C LYS A 36 -20.47 -2.16 -21.95
N ASN A 37 -19.62 -2.41 -22.94
CA ASN A 37 -20.01 -2.15 -24.30
C ASN A 37 -20.83 -3.35 -24.80
N SER A 38 -22.15 -3.17 -24.93
CA SER A 38 -23.08 -4.23 -25.35
C SER A 38 -22.73 -4.80 -26.72
N LYS A 39 -22.09 -4.01 -27.59
CA LYS A 39 -21.77 -4.39 -28.97
C LYS A 39 -20.57 -5.33 -29.08
N TRP A 40 -19.60 -5.25 -28.17
CA TRP A 40 -18.33 -5.97 -28.29
C TRP A 40 -18.11 -7.03 -27.21
N HIS A 41 -19.02 -7.17 -26.26
CA HIS A 41 -18.84 -8.01 -25.06
C HIS A 41 -17.56 -7.68 -24.26
N VAL A 42 -16.93 -6.54 -24.51
CA VAL A 42 -15.77 -6.03 -23.77
C VAL A 42 -16.26 -5.10 -22.67
N GLY A 43 -15.88 -5.43 -21.43
CA GLY A 43 -16.06 -4.53 -20.29
C GLY A 43 -14.85 -3.63 -20.15
N ARG A 44 -15.06 -2.31 -20.05
CA ARG A 44 -14.02 -1.36 -19.68
C ARG A 44 -14.13 -1.09 -18.19
N CYS A 45 -13.02 -1.26 -17.48
CA CYS A 45 -12.87 -0.87 -16.09
C CYS A 45 -11.95 0.35 -16.04
N SER A 46 -12.42 1.45 -15.46
CA SER A 46 -11.60 2.61 -15.18
C SER A 46 -11.52 2.79 -13.68
N VAL A 47 -10.31 2.90 -13.15
CA VAL A 47 -10.03 3.24 -11.76
C VAL A 47 -9.50 4.66 -11.75
N THR A 48 -10.08 5.51 -10.91
CA THR A 48 -9.66 6.90 -10.76
C THR A 48 -9.25 7.13 -9.32
N PHE A 49 -7.99 7.52 -9.12
CA PHE A 49 -7.43 7.92 -7.83
C PHE A 49 -7.59 9.44 -7.64
N TYR A 50 -7.88 9.86 -6.41
CA TYR A 50 -8.02 11.27 -6.06
C TYR A 50 -7.51 11.55 -4.64
N GLY A 51 -6.97 12.74 -4.44
CA GLY A 51 -6.24 13.15 -3.23
C GLY A 51 -5.21 14.23 -3.56
N ILE A 52 -4.11 14.27 -2.81
CA ILE A 52 -2.96 15.14 -3.12
C ILE A 52 -2.44 14.77 -4.52
N LYS A 53 -2.18 15.78 -5.38
CA LYS A 53 -1.84 15.58 -6.80
C LYS A 53 -0.71 14.56 -6.99
N ASN A 54 0.42 14.77 -6.32
CA ASN A 54 1.59 13.89 -6.43
C ASN A 54 1.26 12.46 -5.97
N ASN A 55 0.59 12.30 -4.83
CA ASN A 55 0.20 10.98 -4.33
C ASN A 55 -0.77 10.26 -5.28
N SER A 56 -1.71 11.00 -5.89
CA SER A 56 -2.68 10.44 -6.83
C SER A 56 -2.02 9.96 -8.12
N GLN A 57 -1.01 10.71 -8.61
CA GLN A 57 -0.22 10.31 -9.78
C GLN A 57 0.63 9.07 -9.48
N LEU A 58 1.31 9.04 -8.33
CA LEU A 58 2.10 7.89 -7.89
C LEU A 58 1.23 6.65 -7.68
N ALA A 59 0.06 6.80 -7.05
CA ALA A 59 -0.91 5.72 -6.88
C ALA A 59 -1.39 5.16 -8.23
N GLY A 60 -1.69 6.04 -9.20
CA GLY A 60 -2.08 5.63 -10.54
C GLY A 60 -0.98 4.84 -11.26
N TYR A 61 0.27 5.30 -11.14
CA TYR A 61 1.44 4.62 -11.70
C TYR A 61 1.67 3.24 -11.04
N ALA A 62 1.72 3.20 -9.71
CA ALA A 62 1.92 1.98 -8.94
C ALA A 62 0.80 0.95 -9.22
N PHE A 63 -0.46 1.40 -9.28
CA PHE A 63 -1.59 0.54 -9.64
C PHE A 63 -1.43 -0.06 -11.04
N LYS A 64 -1.00 0.74 -12.02
CA LYS A 64 -0.80 0.27 -13.40
C LYS A 64 0.27 -0.82 -13.43
N ILE A 65 1.45 -0.55 -12.87
CA ILE A 65 2.58 -1.48 -12.87
C ILE A 65 2.22 -2.77 -12.13
N ALA A 66 1.63 -2.66 -10.93
CA ALA A 66 1.21 -3.82 -10.15
C ALA A 66 0.15 -4.65 -10.89
N ALA A 67 -0.85 -4.01 -11.49
CA ALA A 67 -1.88 -4.71 -12.25
C ALA A 67 -1.33 -5.44 -13.48
N GLU A 68 -0.39 -4.82 -14.21
CA GLU A 68 0.30 -5.45 -15.34
C GLU A 68 1.13 -6.64 -14.87
N ARG A 69 1.94 -6.47 -13.82
CA ARG A 69 2.79 -7.54 -13.28
C ARG A 69 1.98 -8.72 -12.76
N ILE A 70 0.94 -8.49 -11.97
CA ILE A 70 0.02 -9.54 -11.50
C ILE A 70 -0.60 -10.27 -12.69
N SER A 71 -1.01 -9.54 -13.72
CA SER A 71 -1.61 -10.14 -14.92
C SER A 71 -0.64 -11.08 -15.64
N VAL A 72 0.62 -10.66 -15.81
CA VAL A 72 1.69 -11.47 -16.42
C VAL A 72 1.98 -12.71 -15.56
N MET A 73 2.21 -12.53 -14.26
CA MET A 73 2.48 -13.65 -13.34
C MET A 73 1.32 -14.65 -13.31
N THR A 74 0.08 -14.16 -13.27
CA THR A 74 -1.12 -15.02 -13.26
C THR A 74 -1.31 -15.76 -14.59
N ALA A 75 -0.93 -15.16 -15.71
CA ALA A 75 -0.99 -15.80 -17.02
C ALA A 75 0.07 -16.90 -17.17
N ALA A 76 1.26 -16.68 -16.60
CA ALA A 76 2.36 -17.63 -16.58
C ALA A 76 2.15 -18.77 -15.58
N TYR A 77 1.39 -18.54 -14.51
CA TYR A 77 1.12 -19.55 -13.48
C TYR A 77 0.31 -20.73 -14.02
N ASP A 78 0.83 -21.94 -13.79
CA ASP A 78 0.17 -23.20 -14.09
C ASP A 78 -0.24 -23.94 -12.79
N PRO A 79 -1.52 -23.91 -12.40
CA PRO A 79 -1.99 -24.60 -11.20
C PRO A 79 -1.99 -26.13 -11.33
N LEU A 80 -1.81 -26.68 -12.53
CA LEU A 80 -1.77 -28.13 -12.75
C LEU A 80 -0.39 -28.73 -12.46
N SER A 81 0.65 -27.92 -12.29
CA SER A 81 1.99 -28.39 -11.93
C SER A 81 2.15 -28.68 -10.42
N SER A 82 1.11 -28.42 -9.61
CA SER A 82 1.12 -28.77 -8.19
C SER A 82 1.04 -30.30 -8.04
N GLU A 83 2.02 -30.91 -7.38
CA GLU A 83 2.19 -32.38 -7.25
C GLU A 83 0.92 -33.12 -6.78
N LEU A 84 0.08 -32.46 -5.99
CA LEU A 84 -1.22 -32.96 -5.54
C LEU A 84 -2.19 -33.30 -6.69
N PHE A 85 -2.07 -32.63 -7.82
CA PHE A 85 -2.92 -32.85 -8.98
C PHE A 85 -2.55 -34.13 -9.75
N VAL A 86 -1.29 -34.55 -9.68
CA VAL A 86 -0.79 -35.78 -10.32
C VAL A 86 -1.31 -37.02 -9.57
N LEU A 87 -1.47 -36.93 -8.24
CA LEU A 87 -1.95 -38.03 -7.40
C LEU A 87 -3.46 -38.26 -7.46
N SER A 88 -4.25 -37.25 -7.84
CA SER A 88 -5.71 -37.32 -7.72
C SER A 88 -6.41 -38.22 -8.75
N GLY A 89 -5.75 -38.70 -9.82
CA GLY A 89 -6.21 -39.77 -10.72
C GLY A 89 -7.55 -39.58 -11.49
N HIS A 90 -8.36 -38.58 -11.12
CA HIS A 90 -9.71 -38.37 -11.57
C HIS A 90 -9.79 -37.00 -12.24
N PHE A 91 -9.66 -36.93 -13.57
CA PHE A 91 -10.42 -36.00 -14.43
C PHE A 91 -10.07 -36.24 -15.90
N THR A 92 -10.90 -37.02 -16.58
CA THR A 92 -10.80 -37.31 -18.01
C THR A 92 -11.47 -36.26 -18.90
N ASP A 93 -12.16 -35.26 -18.32
CA ASP A 93 -12.96 -34.31 -19.11
C ASP A 93 -12.34 -32.90 -19.21
N ARG A 94 -12.24 -32.37 -20.45
CA ARG A 94 -11.59 -31.08 -20.76
C ARG A 94 -12.26 -29.90 -20.06
N GLY A 95 -13.56 -29.98 -19.79
CA GLY A 95 -14.34 -28.92 -19.14
C GLY A 95 -13.89 -28.64 -17.71
N THR A 96 -13.52 -29.67 -16.95
CA THR A 96 -13.12 -29.53 -15.55
C THR A 96 -11.72 -28.92 -15.42
N LYS A 97 -10.79 -29.35 -16.28
CA LYS A 97 -9.42 -28.80 -16.32
C LYS A 97 -9.43 -27.27 -16.50
N ALA A 98 -10.22 -26.77 -17.45
CA ALA A 98 -10.34 -25.33 -17.70
C ALA A 98 -10.94 -24.55 -16.50
N SER A 99 -11.87 -25.14 -15.76
CA SER A 99 -12.47 -24.53 -14.56
C SER A 99 -11.46 -24.43 -13.41
N ILE A 100 -10.72 -25.52 -13.20
CA ILE A 100 -9.68 -25.62 -12.16
C ILE A 100 -8.57 -24.62 -12.44
N THR A 101 -8.06 -24.56 -13.67
CA THR A 101 -7.01 -23.59 -14.05
C THR A 101 -7.45 -22.16 -13.80
N LYS A 102 -8.70 -21.80 -14.13
CA LYS A 102 -9.24 -20.46 -13.87
C LYS A 102 -9.35 -20.15 -12.38
N ARG A 103 -9.83 -21.11 -11.57
CA ARG A 103 -9.95 -20.94 -10.11
C ARG A 103 -8.58 -20.83 -9.45
N GLY A 104 -7.60 -21.62 -9.89
CA GLY A 104 -6.25 -21.58 -9.35
C GLY A 104 -5.54 -20.28 -9.68
N ARG A 105 -5.59 -19.83 -10.93
CA ARG A 105 -5.08 -18.51 -11.33
C ARG A 105 -5.73 -17.34 -10.58
N LEU A 106 -7.04 -17.40 -10.33
CA LEU A 106 -7.71 -16.39 -9.51
C LEU A 106 -7.24 -16.44 -8.05
N SER A 107 -7.09 -17.64 -7.47
CA SER A 107 -6.61 -17.81 -6.09
C SER A 107 -5.18 -17.30 -5.94
N TYR A 108 -4.31 -17.60 -6.90
CA TYR A 108 -2.95 -17.09 -7.01
C TYR A 108 -2.90 -15.55 -7.09
N ALA A 109 -3.67 -14.94 -8.00
CA ALA A 109 -3.74 -13.48 -8.10
C ALA A 109 -4.23 -12.81 -6.80
N LEU A 110 -5.20 -13.44 -6.12
CA LEU A 110 -5.68 -12.97 -4.82
C LEU A 110 -4.62 -13.13 -3.72
N GLY A 111 -3.83 -14.20 -3.77
CA GLY A 111 -2.67 -14.40 -2.91
C GLY A 111 -1.64 -13.29 -3.08
N ILE A 112 -1.31 -12.93 -4.32
CA ILE A 112 -0.39 -11.82 -4.61
C ILE A 112 -0.90 -10.52 -3.98
N VAL A 113 -2.16 -10.14 -4.26
CA VAL A 113 -2.74 -8.91 -3.71
C VAL A 113 -2.74 -8.94 -2.18
N HIS A 114 -3.03 -10.09 -1.57
CA HIS A 114 -2.98 -10.25 -0.12
C HIS A 114 -1.56 -10.06 0.43
N GLY A 115 -0.54 -10.65 -0.19
CA GLY A 115 0.86 -10.48 0.21
C GLY A 115 1.32 -9.03 0.12
N ILE A 116 0.95 -8.32 -0.96
CA ILE A 116 1.21 -6.87 -1.10
C ILE A 116 0.53 -6.10 0.05
N ASN A 117 -0.71 -6.44 0.37
CA ASN A 117 -1.45 -5.76 1.44
C ASN A 117 -0.80 -5.96 2.81
N LEU A 118 -0.33 -7.18 3.12
CA LEU A 118 0.42 -7.45 4.35
C LEU A 118 1.67 -6.58 4.46
N HIS A 119 2.44 -6.45 3.37
CA HIS A 119 3.61 -5.59 3.34
C HIS A 119 3.25 -4.11 3.57
N VAL A 120 2.17 -3.62 2.96
CA VAL A 120 1.70 -2.23 3.16
C VAL A 120 1.30 -1.99 4.62
N GLU A 121 0.53 -2.90 5.22
CA GLU A 121 0.12 -2.80 6.63
C GLU A 121 1.32 -2.85 7.58
N GLU A 122 2.29 -3.72 7.31
CA GLU A 122 3.51 -3.83 8.11
C GLU A 122 4.32 -2.53 8.03
N THR A 123 4.52 -1.99 6.83
CA THR A 123 5.24 -0.72 6.63
C THR A 123 4.57 0.43 7.38
N GLN A 124 3.23 0.52 7.32
CA GLN A 124 2.47 1.53 8.05
C GLN A 124 2.63 1.38 9.57
N LYS A 125 2.54 0.15 10.09
CA LYS A 125 2.75 -0.12 11.53
C LYS A 125 4.15 0.25 11.97
N GLN A 126 5.17 -0.08 11.18
CA GLN A 126 6.57 0.27 11.48
C GLN A 126 6.77 1.80 11.48
N ASP A 127 6.20 2.52 10.51
CA ASP A 127 6.29 3.97 10.43
C ASP A 127 5.58 4.66 11.61
N GLU A 128 4.40 4.17 11.99
CA GLU A 128 3.69 4.64 13.18
C GLU A 128 4.47 4.38 14.48
N ALA A 129 5.06 3.18 14.61
CA ALA A 129 5.86 2.82 15.77
C ALA A 129 7.11 3.71 15.88
N LYS A 130 7.85 3.89 14.78
CA LYS A 130 9.02 4.80 14.72
C LYS A 130 8.63 6.23 15.09
N ARG A 131 7.48 6.71 14.60
CA ARG A 131 6.99 8.05 14.92
C ARG A 131 6.64 8.17 16.41
N LYS A 132 5.89 7.23 16.98
CA LYS A 132 5.55 7.20 18.40
C LYS A 132 6.79 7.13 19.28
N GLN A 133 7.77 6.30 18.91
CA GLN A 133 9.03 6.17 19.65
C GLN A 133 9.83 7.48 19.65
N LYS A 134 9.93 8.16 18.50
CA LYS A 134 10.59 9.48 18.41
C LYS A 134 9.91 10.52 19.29
N LEU A 135 8.57 10.52 19.31
CA LEU A 135 7.79 11.45 20.11
C LEU A 135 7.93 11.15 21.61
N ASN A 136 7.84 9.89 22.02
CA ASN A 136 8.04 9.49 23.41
C ASN A 136 9.47 9.77 23.90
N LYS A 137 10.49 9.55 23.07
CA LYS A 137 11.87 9.95 23.38
C LYS A 137 11.98 11.46 23.59
N ALA A 138 11.34 12.27 22.74
CA ALA A 138 11.33 13.72 22.90
C ALA A 138 10.59 14.17 24.17
N ARG A 139 9.44 13.56 24.49
CA ARG A 139 8.70 13.82 25.73
C ARG A 139 9.50 13.47 26.97
N ASN A 140 10.11 12.29 27.00
CA ASN A 140 10.91 11.85 28.13
C ASN A 140 12.16 12.73 28.30
N ALA A 141 12.77 13.20 27.21
CA ALA A 141 13.90 14.14 27.27
C ALA A 141 13.46 15.50 27.84
N ALA A 142 12.26 15.98 27.47
CA ALA A 142 11.70 17.20 28.05
C ALA A 142 11.31 17.02 29.53
N SER A 143 10.73 15.88 29.91
CA SER A 143 10.22 15.66 31.27
C SER A 143 11.29 15.23 32.28
N LYS A 144 12.34 14.50 31.86
CA LYS A 144 13.37 13.99 32.79
C LYS A 144 14.24 15.07 33.42
N ARG A 145 14.34 16.28 32.84
CA ARG A 145 15.09 17.38 33.44
C ARG A 145 14.27 18.32 34.33
N GLU A 146 12.93 18.21 34.34
CA GLU A 146 12.10 18.86 35.37
C GLU A 146 12.21 18.15 36.74
N ALA A 147 12.68 16.89 36.77
CA ALA A 147 12.62 16.06 37.97
C ALA A 147 13.98 15.83 38.67
N TYR A 148 15.14 16.10 38.05
CA TYR A 148 16.44 15.80 38.65
C TYR A 148 17.55 16.76 38.16
N GLU A 149 17.83 17.81 38.94
CA GLU A 149 19.20 18.07 39.39
C GLU A 149 19.58 16.94 40.36
N SER A 150 20.10 15.82 39.86
CA SER A 150 21.00 14.99 40.67
C SER A 150 21.85 14.13 39.76
N ASP A 151 23.11 14.04 40.18
CA ASP A 151 24.26 13.48 39.51
C ASP A 151 24.07 12.05 38.99
N GLY A 152 24.91 11.68 38.00
CA GLY A 152 25.26 10.28 37.79
C GLY A 152 25.27 9.83 36.35
N ASP A 153 26.39 10.13 35.68
CA ASP A 153 27.10 9.28 34.72
C ASP A 153 26.51 7.88 34.44
N VAL A 154 26.03 7.64 33.21
CA VAL A 154 26.23 6.33 32.57
C VAL A 154 26.33 6.48 31.05
N SER A 155 27.54 6.28 30.55
CA SER A 155 27.87 6.03 29.15
C SER A 155 27.19 4.75 28.64
N SER A 156 26.75 4.76 27.38
CA SER A 156 26.83 3.57 26.52
C SER A 156 26.75 4.00 25.06
N ASP A 157 27.91 4.02 24.42
CA ASP A 157 28.06 3.84 22.99
C ASP A 157 27.35 2.55 22.55
N GLU A 158 26.56 2.63 21.47
CA GLU A 158 26.79 1.77 20.31
C GLU A 158 26.07 2.32 19.07
N ALA A 159 26.87 2.48 18.02
CA ALA A 159 26.51 3.06 16.75
C ALA A 159 25.62 2.09 15.93
N SER A 160 24.41 2.52 15.60
CA SER A 160 23.65 1.94 14.48
C SER A 160 23.53 2.97 13.36
N LYS A 161 24.42 2.81 12.40
CA LYS A 161 24.55 3.59 11.17
C LYS A 161 23.30 3.42 10.31
N CYS A 162 22.37 4.36 10.40
CA CYS A 162 21.29 4.52 9.43
C CYS A 162 21.59 5.73 8.56
N ASP A 163 22.39 5.50 7.52
CA ASP A 163 22.55 6.42 6.40
C ASP A 163 21.23 6.50 5.62
N PHE A 164 20.42 7.54 5.87
CA PHE A 164 19.59 8.16 4.83
C PHE A 164 19.13 9.57 5.25
N ALA A 165 19.95 10.57 4.94
CA ALA A 165 19.46 11.91 4.58
C ALA A 165 19.32 11.92 3.05
N PRO A 166 18.26 12.54 2.48
CA PRO A 166 18.27 14.00 2.43
C PRO A 166 16.89 14.63 2.63
N LEU A 167 16.79 15.51 3.62
CA LEU A 167 15.92 16.68 3.53
C LEU A 167 16.75 17.88 3.97
N GLU A 168 17.71 18.22 3.11
CA GLU A 168 18.30 19.54 3.09
C GLU A 168 17.20 20.54 2.75
N LEU A 169 16.76 21.29 3.76
CA LEU A 169 16.30 22.64 3.52
C LEU A 169 16.93 23.54 4.59
N MET A 170 18.03 24.12 4.14
CA MET A 170 18.59 25.43 4.49
C MET A 170 19.18 25.61 5.88
N ASN A 171 20.51 25.48 5.91
CA ASN A 171 21.50 26.34 6.57
C ASN A 171 20.95 27.37 7.55
N ASP A 172 20.95 27.02 8.83
CA ASP A 172 21.17 28.00 9.88
C ASP A 172 22.67 28.08 10.16
N SER A 173 23.14 29.32 10.09
CA SER A 173 24.48 29.81 10.35
C SER A 173 25.16 29.09 11.51
N LYS A 174 26.30 28.45 11.23
CA LYS A 174 27.32 28.18 12.24
C LYS A 174 27.84 29.54 12.71
N ASP A 175 27.50 29.91 13.94
CA ASP A 175 28.42 30.55 14.88
C ASP A 175 27.65 31.02 16.11
N ALA A 176 27.81 30.29 17.21
CA ALA A 176 28.10 30.84 18.55
C ALA A 176 28.00 29.70 19.57
N LEU A 177 29.13 29.38 20.18
CA LEU A 177 29.18 28.63 21.43
C LEU A 177 28.27 29.29 22.47
N SER A 178 27.26 28.58 22.95
CA SER A 178 26.65 28.89 24.24
C SER A 178 26.32 27.59 24.96
N ARG A 179 27.07 27.33 26.03
CA ARG A 179 26.91 26.17 26.94
C ARG A 179 25.60 26.17 27.74
N ASN A 180 24.69 27.09 27.45
CA ASN A 180 23.33 27.20 27.99
C ASN A 180 22.23 26.86 26.96
N GLY A 181 22.60 26.40 25.75
CA GLY A 181 21.68 26.24 24.60
C GLY A 181 20.95 24.89 24.47
N ASP A 182 21.17 23.95 25.37
CA ASP A 182 20.60 22.59 25.25
C ASP A 182 19.14 22.51 25.73
N GLU A 183 18.71 23.38 26.64
CA GLU A 183 17.35 23.44 27.19
C GLU A 183 16.34 23.92 26.15
N ASP A 184 16.64 25.05 25.51
CA ASP A 184 15.86 25.59 24.41
C ASP A 184 15.83 24.59 23.25
N SER A 185 16.92 23.89 22.97
CA SER A 185 17.00 22.91 21.89
C SER A 185 16.03 21.72 22.08
N ALA A 186 15.93 21.15 23.28
CA ALA A 186 15.03 20.02 23.56
C ALA A 186 13.55 20.42 23.52
N ILE A 187 13.20 21.55 24.13
CA ILE A 187 11.83 22.09 24.15
C ILE A 187 11.40 22.53 22.74
N VAL A 188 12.29 23.19 21.98
CA VAL A 188 12.07 23.55 20.58
C VAL A 188 11.87 22.30 19.72
N ARG A 189 12.66 21.24 19.94
CA ARG A 189 12.51 19.96 19.23
C ARG A 189 11.16 19.29 19.52
N LEU A 190 10.72 19.28 20.79
CA LEU A 190 9.40 18.75 21.16
C LEU A 190 8.27 19.55 20.51
N LYS A 191 8.28 20.87 20.64
CA LYS A 191 7.29 21.76 19.99
C LYS A 191 7.25 21.58 18.47
N ARG A 192 8.41 21.37 17.83
CA ARG A 192 8.51 21.09 16.39
C ARG A 192 7.85 19.74 16.04
N LEU A 193 8.11 18.69 16.82
CA LEU A 193 7.49 17.37 16.59
C LEU A 193 5.98 17.40 16.82
N GLU A 194 5.48 18.13 17.82
CA GLU A 194 4.05 18.32 18.06
C GLU A 194 3.37 19.10 16.93
N LYS A 195 4.01 20.19 16.45
CA LYS A 195 3.53 20.91 15.27
C LYS A 195 3.45 20.02 14.04
N VAL A 196 4.46 19.17 13.83
CA VAL A 196 4.44 18.16 12.74
C VAL A 196 3.30 17.18 12.94
N GLU A 197 3.05 16.72 14.16
CA GLU A 197 1.93 15.82 14.46
C GLU A 197 0.56 16.46 14.17
N CYS A 198 0.34 17.69 14.62
CA CYS A 198 -0.85 18.47 14.31
C CYS A 198 -1.01 18.68 12.79
N ALA A 199 0.08 19.00 12.09
CA ALA A 199 0.06 19.16 10.63
C ALA A 199 -0.33 17.85 9.92
N VAL A 200 0.16 16.70 10.39
CA VAL A 200 -0.23 15.40 9.82
C VAL A 200 -1.72 15.13 10.05
N LEU A 201 -2.26 15.40 11.24
CA LEU A 201 -3.70 15.25 11.51
C LEU A 201 -4.54 16.20 10.65
N ALA A 202 -4.10 17.44 10.47
CA ALA A 202 -4.75 18.40 9.59
C ALA A 202 -4.74 17.94 8.12
N LEU A 203 -3.65 17.35 7.64
CA LEU A 203 -3.56 16.78 6.29
C LEU A 203 -4.52 15.60 6.10
N VAL A 204 -4.66 14.72 7.09
CA VAL A 204 -5.65 13.61 7.04
C VAL A 204 -7.07 14.18 6.91
N LYS A 205 -7.42 15.16 7.74
CA LYS A 205 -8.74 15.82 7.67
C LYS A 205 -8.97 16.54 6.35
N HIS A 206 -7.95 17.21 5.82
CA HIS A 206 -8.01 17.86 4.51
C HIS A 206 -8.22 16.84 3.38
N HIS A 207 -7.57 15.67 3.46
CA HIS A 207 -7.78 14.59 2.51
C HIS A 207 -9.22 14.08 2.48
N GLU A 208 -9.83 13.87 3.66
CA GLU A 208 -11.25 13.49 3.78
C GLU A 208 -12.23 14.55 3.26
N ASN A 209 -11.83 15.82 3.25
CA ASN A 209 -12.63 16.88 2.67
C ASN A 209 -12.51 16.90 1.14
N ILE A 210 -11.29 16.76 0.61
CA ILE A 210 -11.05 16.63 -0.84
C ILE A 210 -11.92 15.51 -1.42
N SER A 211 -11.99 14.36 -0.74
CA SER A 211 -12.78 13.25 -1.23
C SER A 211 -14.26 13.57 -1.37
N LYS A 212 -14.85 14.17 -0.33
CA LYS A 212 -16.25 14.60 -0.32
C LYS A 212 -16.52 15.63 -1.43
N ASP A 213 -15.63 16.60 -1.61
CA ASP A 213 -15.80 17.67 -2.58
C ASP A 213 -15.67 17.16 -4.02
N VAL A 214 -14.70 16.28 -4.30
CA VAL A 214 -14.55 15.66 -5.63
C VAL A 214 -15.78 14.85 -6.02
N LEU A 215 -16.35 14.08 -5.09
CA LEU A 215 -17.54 13.28 -5.35
C LEU A 215 -18.78 14.16 -5.61
N LYS A 216 -18.95 15.25 -4.84
CA LYS A 216 -20.03 16.22 -5.03
C LYS A 216 -19.90 16.96 -6.36
N ASN A 217 -18.73 17.52 -6.66
CA ASN A 217 -18.49 18.34 -7.85
C ASN A 217 -18.68 17.54 -9.15
N LYS A 218 -18.35 16.24 -9.15
CA LYS A 218 -18.54 15.36 -10.31
C LYS A 218 -19.91 14.67 -10.33
N ASN A 219 -20.79 14.98 -9.38
CA ASN A 219 -22.10 14.34 -9.23
C ASN A 219 -22.02 12.80 -9.23
N ILE A 220 -20.98 12.25 -8.60
CA ILE A 220 -20.72 10.80 -8.55
C ILE A 220 -21.50 10.21 -7.38
N LYS A 221 -22.52 9.41 -7.70
CA LYS A 221 -23.26 8.64 -6.70
C LYS A 221 -22.51 7.36 -6.34
N VAL A 222 -21.91 7.32 -5.15
CA VAL A 222 -21.27 6.11 -4.63
C VAL A 222 -22.35 5.11 -4.22
N LYS A 223 -22.40 3.95 -4.89
CA LYS A 223 -23.27 2.84 -4.48
C LYS A 223 -22.50 1.90 -3.57
N LYS A 224 -23.09 1.52 -2.43
CA LYS A 224 -22.56 0.42 -1.61
C LYS A 224 -22.52 -0.85 -2.47
N GLY A 225 -21.35 -1.49 -2.54
CA GLY A 225 -21.18 -2.72 -3.30
C GLY A 225 -22.10 -3.82 -2.79
N LYS A 226 -22.63 -4.65 -3.70
CA LYS A 226 -23.40 -5.84 -3.32
C LYS A 226 -22.46 -6.82 -2.60
N LYS A 227 -22.83 -7.27 -1.39
CA LYS A 227 -22.13 -8.37 -0.69
C LYS A 227 -22.10 -9.59 -1.63
N ARG A 228 -20.91 -10.11 -1.91
CA ARG A 228 -20.71 -11.29 -2.75
C ARG A 228 -20.47 -12.51 -1.85
N ASN A 229 -20.89 -13.68 -2.31
CA ASN A 229 -20.63 -14.94 -1.61
C ASN A 229 -19.13 -15.15 -1.44
N ALA A 230 -18.75 -15.77 -0.33
CA ALA A 230 -17.38 -16.19 -0.08
C ALA A 230 -16.89 -17.05 -1.26
N LEU A 231 -15.73 -16.72 -1.79
CA LEU A 231 -15.11 -17.51 -2.84
C LEU A 231 -14.34 -18.64 -2.16
N GLU A 232 -14.57 -19.87 -2.58
CA GLU A 232 -13.69 -20.96 -2.17
C GLU A 232 -12.35 -20.79 -2.91
N LEU A 233 -11.30 -20.49 -2.14
CA LEU A 233 -9.94 -20.33 -2.64
C LEU A 233 -9.22 -21.67 -2.64
N ASN A 234 -8.34 -21.89 -3.62
CA ASN A 234 -7.33 -22.94 -3.48
C ASN A 234 -6.22 -22.41 -2.58
N HIS A 235 -6.05 -23.00 -1.40
CA HIS A 235 -5.08 -22.55 -0.41
C HIS A 235 -3.63 -22.64 -0.90
N ASN A 236 -3.30 -23.66 -1.71
CA ASN A 236 -1.94 -23.84 -2.23
C ASN A 236 -1.59 -22.74 -3.24
N ASP A 237 -2.46 -22.52 -4.22
CA ASP A 237 -2.26 -21.48 -5.24
C ASP A 237 -2.25 -20.09 -4.61
N PHE A 238 -3.11 -19.87 -3.60
CA PHE A 238 -3.13 -18.64 -2.83
C PHE A 238 -1.81 -18.44 -2.06
N GLY A 239 -1.32 -19.46 -1.36
CA GLY A 239 -0.06 -19.41 -0.62
C GLY A 239 1.11 -19.09 -1.54
N LYS A 240 1.18 -19.74 -2.71
CA LYS A 240 2.20 -19.43 -3.72
C LYS A 240 2.12 -17.97 -4.19
N GLY A 241 0.91 -17.47 -4.40
CA GLY A 241 0.70 -16.06 -4.72
C GLY A 241 1.20 -15.10 -3.64
N VAL A 242 1.00 -15.44 -2.36
CA VAL A 242 1.50 -14.64 -1.23
C VAL A 242 3.02 -14.59 -1.20
N GLU A 243 3.71 -15.70 -1.50
CA GLU A 243 5.17 -15.75 -1.58
C GLU A 243 5.69 -14.86 -2.72
N ASP A 244 5.12 -15.04 -3.91
CA ASP A 244 5.55 -14.34 -5.12
C ASP A 244 5.19 -12.84 -5.09
N ALA A 245 4.29 -12.42 -4.18
CA ALA A 245 3.97 -11.02 -3.93
C ALA A 245 5.19 -10.16 -3.60
N ARG A 246 6.24 -10.75 -3.02
CA ARG A 246 7.48 -10.05 -2.66
C ARG A 246 8.23 -9.49 -3.87
N GLU A 247 7.97 -10.02 -5.07
CA GLU A 247 8.54 -9.48 -6.31
C GLU A 247 7.89 -8.17 -6.77
N ILE A 248 6.71 -7.83 -6.21
CA ILE A 248 5.95 -6.65 -6.61
C ILE A 248 6.10 -5.57 -5.53
N ASP A 249 7.00 -4.63 -5.79
CA ASP A 249 7.17 -3.44 -4.95
C ASP A 249 6.30 -2.29 -5.49
N LEU A 250 5.33 -1.85 -4.67
CA LEU A 250 4.47 -0.70 -4.98
C LEU A 250 5.22 0.64 -4.99
N HIS A 251 6.37 0.71 -4.33
CA HIS A 251 7.17 1.91 -4.17
C HIS A 251 8.34 2.01 -5.16
N GLN A 252 8.40 1.14 -6.18
CA GLN A 252 9.40 1.25 -7.24
C GLN A 252 9.39 2.68 -7.80
N ARG A 253 10.44 3.43 -7.48
CA ARG A 253 10.66 4.76 -8.02
C ARG A 253 10.69 4.59 -9.54
N ALA A 254 9.92 5.41 -10.25
CA ALA A 254 10.08 5.53 -11.68
C ALA A 254 11.58 5.70 -11.95
N ILE A 255 12.15 4.82 -12.77
CA ILE A 255 13.53 4.91 -13.21
C ILE A 255 13.73 6.37 -13.62
N SER A 256 14.63 7.07 -12.95
CA SER A 256 14.99 8.41 -13.36
C SER A 256 15.58 8.26 -14.76
N ASP A 257 14.86 8.73 -15.77
CA ASP A 257 15.38 8.97 -17.12
C ASP A 257 16.50 10.02 -16.99
N LYS A 258 17.68 9.57 -16.56
CA LYS A 258 18.92 10.25 -16.90
C LYS A 258 19.35 9.64 -18.22
N PRO A 259 19.30 10.38 -19.33
CA PRO A 259 20.05 9.97 -20.50
C PRO A 259 21.54 9.98 -20.11
N ASP A 260 22.21 8.85 -20.34
CA ASP A 260 23.68 8.77 -20.33
C ASP A 260 24.28 9.67 -21.42
#